data_AF-A0A1G9TCA9-F1
#
_entry.id   AF-A0A1G9TCA9-F1
#
_cell.length_a   1.000
_cell.length_b   1.000
_cell.length_c   1.000
_cell.angle_alpha   90.00
_cell.angle_beta   90.00
_cell.angle_gamma   90.00
#
_symmetry.space_group_name_H-M   'P 1'
#
loop_
_entity.id
_entity.type
_entity.pdbx_description
1 polymer ?
#
loop_
_entity_poly.entity_id
_entity_poly.type
_entity_poly.pdbx_seq_one_letter_code
_entity_poly.pdbx_strand_id
1 'polypeptide(L)'
;MTTYYFSYGSYMSPEKMKASIPSARLIGTGRLNGYRLVFTAYSELRSRVGADILPADGETVWGIVYEIPQESLAEMDRNKAYPVLYDRLEVDTQVDGKPVRAWTYALVDKTDSNHPPDAAYLKLLADLTRVHGFPESYLESFRH
;
A
#
# COMPACT_ATOMS: atom_id res chain seq x y z
N MET A 1 -3.55 1.75 -22.44
CA MET A 1 -2.18 1.89 -21.91
C MET A 1 -2.18 1.35 -20.49
N THR A 2 -1.08 0.78 -20.02
CA THR A 2 -0.98 0.24 -18.65
C THR A 2 0.03 1.03 -17.82
N THR A 3 -0.09 0.92 -16.51
CA THR A 3 0.85 1.50 -15.54
C THR A 3 1.07 0.53 -14.38
N TYR A 4 2.12 0.77 -13.60
CA TYR A 4 2.39 -0.03 -12.40
C TYR A 4 1.82 0.65 -11.16
N TYR A 5 1.26 -0.15 -10.27
CA TYR A 5 0.72 0.28 -8.99
C TYR A 5 1.34 -0.54 -7.85
N PHE A 6 1.95 0.14 -6.89
CA PHE A 6 2.51 -0.44 -5.68
C PHE A 6 1.51 -0.32 -4.52
N SER A 7 1.04 -1.46 -4.04
CA SER A 7 0.17 -1.55 -2.87
C SER A 7 0.93 -2.08 -1.66
N TYR A 8 0.90 -1.33 -0.56
CA TYR A 8 1.42 -1.75 0.75
C TYR A 8 0.29 -1.94 1.80
N GLY A 9 -0.97 -1.83 1.39
CA GLY A 9 -2.15 -1.94 2.25
C GLY A 9 -3.12 -3.03 1.80
N SER A 10 -4.43 -2.81 1.97
CA SER A 10 -5.44 -3.86 1.70
C SER A 10 -5.48 -4.35 0.26
N TYR A 11 -5.00 -3.56 -0.70
CA TYR A 11 -4.94 -3.95 -2.11
C TYR A 11 -3.85 -4.98 -2.41
N MET A 12 -3.04 -5.38 -1.41
CA MET A 12 -2.20 -6.57 -1.50
C MET A 12 -3.03 -7.86 -1.52
N SER A 13 -4.30 -7.83 -1.10
CA SER A 13 -5.22 -8.97 -1.23
C SER A 13 -5.56 -9.22 -2.70
N PRO A 14 -5.25 -10.41 -3.26
CA PRO A 14 -5.62 -10.75 -4.63
C PRO A 14 -7.14 -10.69 -4.87
N GLU A 15 -7.93 -11.10 -3.87
CA GLU A 15 -9.40 -11.05 -3.94
C GLU A 15 -9.89 -9.61 -4.03
N LYS A 16 -9.39 -8.72 -3.16
CA LYS A 16 -9.75 -7.30 -3.18
C LYS A 16 -9.31 -6.62 -4.47
N MET A 17 -8.10 -6.94 -4.94
CA MET A 17 -7.58 -6.39 -6.17
C MET A 17 -8.42 -6.83 -7.37
N LYS A 18 -8.71 -8.12 -7.51
CA LYS A 18 -9.55 -8.65 -8.59
C LYS A 18 -10.98 -8.13 -8.55
N ALA A 19 -11.56 -7.93 -7.37
CA ALA A 19 -12.89 -7.35 -7.22
C ALA A 19 -12.93 -5.87 -7.62
N SER A 20 -11.83 -5.13 -7.41
CA SER A 20 -11.75 -3.70 -7.76
C SER A 20 -11.33 -3.47 -9.21
N ILE A 21 -10.35 -4.23 -9.68
CA ILE A 21 -9.72 -4.13 -11.00
C ILE A 21 -9.54 -5.56 -11.54
N PRO A 22 -10.56 -6.14 -12.20
CA PRO A 22 -10.50 -7.53 -12.67
C PRO A 22 -9.37 -7.83 -13.65
N SER A 23 -8.87 -6.82 -14.35
CA SER A 23 -7.78 -6.89 -15.32
C SER A 23 -6.39 -6.67 -14.72
N ALA A 24 -6.28 -6.45 -13.39
CA ALA A 24 -5.00 -6.26 -12.74
C ALA A 24 -4.12 -7.52 -12.85
N ARG A 25 -2.87 -7.34 -13.27
CA ARG A 25 -1.88 -8.41 -13.40
C ARG A 25 -0.84 -8.29 -12.29
N LEU A 26 -0.63 -9.37 -11.54
CA LEU A 26 0.44 -9.44 -10.55
C LEU A 26 1.81 -9.38 -11.24
N ILE A 27 2.66 -8.44 -10.84
CA ILE A 27 4.06 -8.35 -11.28
C ILE A 27 4.97 -9.06 -10.28
N GLY A 28 4.76 -8.83 -8.99
CA GLY A 28 5.49 -9.52 -7.93
C GLY A 28 5.58 -8.71 -6.66
N THR A 29 6.39 -9.23 -5.73
CA THR A 29 6.71 -8.58 -4.47
C THR A 29 7.62 -7.38 -4.70
N GLY A 30 7.18 -6.21 -4.28
CA GLY A 30 7.89 -4.94 -4.41
C GLY A 30 8.52 -4.50 -3.09
N ARG A 31 9.71 -3.89 -3.21
CA ARG A 31 10.39 -3.20 -2.12
C ARG A 31 10.44 -1.70 -2.41
N LEU A 32 10.04 -0.89 -1.44
CA LEU A 32 10.18 0.55 -1.45
C LEU A 32 11.13 0.98 -0.33
N ASN A 33 12.37 1.32 -0.69
CA ASN A 33 13.40 1.73 0.26
C ASN A 33 13.26 3.22 0.62
N GLY A 34 13.70 3.61 1.81
CA GLY A 34 13.64 5.00 2.28
C GLY A 34 12.27 5.39 2.85
N TYR A 35 11.42 4.41 3.13
CA TYR A 35 10.10 4.60 3.71
C TYR A 35 9.86 3.58 4.83
N ARG A 36 9.00 3.95 5.77
CA ARG A 36 8.45 3.07 6.80
C ARG A 36 6.93 3.02 6.72
N LEU A 37 6.36 1.87 7.06
CA LEU A 37 4.92 1.70 7.17
C LEU A 37 4.45 2.30 8.49
N VAL A 38 3.37 3.06 8.45
CA VAL A 38 2.70 3.59 9.64
C VAL A 38 1.19 3.33 9.59
N PHE A 39 0.58 3.34 10.76
CA PHE A 39 -0.86 3.20 10.94
C PHE A 39 -1.44 4.50 11.48
N THR A 40 -1.35 5.56 10.69
CA THR A 40 -1.85 6.90 11.06
C THR A 40 -3.00 7.36 10.17
N ALA A 41 -3.38 6.57 9.15
CA ALA A 41 -4.42 6.94 8.18
C ALA A 41 -5.84 6.77 8.72
N TYR A 42 -6.23 7.59 9.68
CA TYR A 42 -7.61 7.61 10.12
C TYR A 42 -8.52 8.17 9.03
N SER A 43 -9.47 7.34 8.61
CA SER A 43 -10.53 7.69 7.69
C SER A 43 -11.80 7.92 8.49
N GLU A 44 -12.22 9.19 8.63
CA GLU A 44 -13.51 9.55 9.26
C GLU A 44 -14.68 8.79 8.63
N LEU A 45 -14.71 8.74 7.29
CA LEU A 45 -15.74 8.04 6.50
C LEU A 45 -15.85 6.55 6.83
N ARG A 46 -14.72 5.90 7.17
CA ARG A 46 -14.69 4.45 7.47
C ARG A 46 -14.54 4.18 8.97
N SER A 47 -14.41 5.23 9.78
CA SER A 47 -14.05 5.22 11.20
C SER A 47 -12.93 4.22 11.53
N ARG A 48 -11.88 4.20 10.70
CA ARG A 48 -10.81 3.20 10.74
C ARG A 48 -9.48 3.81 10.34
N VAL A 49 -8.42 3.33 10.98
CA VAL A 49 -7.02 3.61 10.63
C VAL A 49 -6.55 2.63 9.56
N GLY A 50 -6.07 3.17 8.44
CA GLY A 50 -5.41 2.42 7.38
C GLY A 50 -3.89 2.47 7.47
N ALA A 51 -3.24 1.71 6.60
CA ALA A 51 -1.80 1.83 6.37
C ALA A 51 -1.47 3.08 5.56
N ASP A 52 -0.35 3.72 5.91
CA ASP A 52 0.27 4.83 5.19
C ASP A 52 1.80 4.68 5.22
N ILE A 53 2.51 5.52 4.47
CA ILE A 53 3.97 5.53 4.42
C ILE A 53 4.52 6.91 4.76
N LEU A 54 5.64 6.91 5.50
CA LEU A 54 6.44 8.10 5.79
C LEU A 54 7.88 7.89 5.31
N PRO A 55 8.57 8.95 4.85
CA PRO A 55 10.01 8.88 4.62
C PRO A 55 10.75 8.43 5.87
N ALA A 56 11.67 7.48 5.70
CA ALA A 56 12.49 6.92 6.75
C ALA A 56 13.75 6.27 6.16
N ASP A 57 14.89 6.94 6.32
CA ASP A 57 16.16 6.48 5.78
C ASP A 57 16.57 5.14 6.41
N GLY A 58 17.02 4.20 5.56
CA GLY A 58 17.42 2.87 5.99
C GLY A 58 16.27 1.88 6.21
N GLU A 59 15.01 2.34 6.15
CA GLU A 59 13.84 1.48 6.26
C GLU A 59 13.31 1.04 4.89
N THR A 60 12.47 0.01 4.88
CA THR A 60 11.89 -0.56 3.66
C THR A 60 10.44 -0.94 3.89
N VAL A 61 9.56 -0.47 3.02
CA VAL A 61 8.16 -0.92 2.91
C VAL A 61 8.09 -2.04 1.89
N TRP A 62 7.53 -3.18 2.30
CA TRP A 62 7.18 -4.28 1.41
C TRP A 62 5.73 -4.16 0.96
N GLY A 63 5.49 -4.52 -0.30
CA GLY A 63 4.17 -4.48 -0.90
C GLY A 63 4.11 -5.31 -2.18
N ILE A 64 3.02 -5.15 -2.92
CA ILE A 64 2.78 -5.86 -4.17
C ILE A 64 2.70 -4.88 -5.32
N VAL A 65 3.44 -5.17 -6.39
CA VAL A 65 3.36 -4.42 -7.64
C VAL A 65 2.40 -5.13 -8.59
N TYR A 66 1.44 -4.37 -9.10
CA TYR A 66 0.51 -4.79 -10.12
C TYR A 66 0.70 -3.94 -11.38
N GLU A 67 0.49 -4.54 -12.55
CA GLU A 67 0.19 -3.79 -13.76
C GLU A 67 -1.33 -3.64 -13.86
N ILE A 68 -1.78 -2.39 -14.04
CA ILE A 68 -3.19 -2.05 -14.13
C ILE A 68 -3.45 -1.17 -15.37
N PRO A 69 -4.69 -1.16 -15.89
CA PRO A 69 -5.09 -0.18 -16.88
C PRO A 69 -5.01 1.24 -16.31
N GLN A 70 -4.64 2.21 -17.14
CA GLN A 70 -4.52 3.60 -16.72
C GLN A 70 -5.86 4.20 -16.27
N GLU A 71 -6.97 3.78 -16.87
CA GLU A 71 -8.34 4.15 -16.49
C GLU A 71 -8.69 3.68 -15.07
N SER A 72 -8.16 2.54 -14.64
CA SER A 72 -8.36 2.04 -13.28
C SER A 72 -7.64 2.91 -12.25
N LEU A 73 -6.56 3.60 -12.63
CA LEU A 73 -5.91 4.58 -11.76
C LEU A 73 -6.85 5.75 -11.46
N ALA A 74 -7.61 6.24 -12.47
CA ALA A 74 -8.58 7.31 -12.27
C ALA A 74 -9.78 6.88 -11.41
N GLU A 75 -10.19 5.61 -11.46
CA GLU A 75 -11.17 5.03 -10.54
C GLU A 75 -10.64 4.97 -9.10
N MET A 76 -9.38 4.59 -8.94
CA MET A 76 -8.71 4.60 -7.64
C MET A 76 -8.59 6.01 -7.07
N ASP A 77 -8.23 7.01 -7.87
CA ASP A 77 -8.17 8.41 -7.47
C ASP A 77 -9.49 8.84 -6.78
N ARG A 78 -10.63 8.50 -7.39
CA ARG A 78 -11.97 8.78 -6.81
C ARG A 78 -12.19 8.06 -5.48
N ASN A 79 -11.89 6.76 -5.41
CA ASN A 79 -12.05 5.95 -4.20
C ASN A 79 -11.14 6.38 -3.03
N LYS A 80 -10.04 7.06 -3.38
CA LYS A 80 -9.04 7.59 -2.46
C LYS A 80 -9.24 9.07 -2.14
N ALA A 81 -10.30 9.69 -2.68
CA ALA A 81 -10.55 11.12 -2.56
C ALA A 81 -9.30 11.95 -2.91
N TYR A 82 -8.58 11.55 -3.96
CA TYR A 82 -7.41 12.27 -4.47
C TYR A 82 -7.82 13.63 -5.06
N PRO A 83 -7.03 14.70 -4.88
CA PRO A 83 -5.81 14.81 -4.07
C PRO A 83 -6.08 15.34 -2.64
N VAL A 84 -7.28 15.12 -2.08
CA VAL A 84 -7.68 15.72 -0.79
C VAL A 84 -7.27 14.85 0.39
N LEU A 85 -7.62 13.56 0.39
CA LEU A 85 -7.31 12.66 1.51
C LEU A 85 -5.99 11.92 1.28
N TYR A 86 -5.81 11.40 0.07
CA TYR A 86 -4.59 10.76 -0.38
C TYR A 86 -4.01 11.52 -1.56
N ASP A 87 -2.70 11.70 -1.56
CA ASP A 87 -1.94 12.10 -2.73
C ASP A 87 -1.46 10.85 -3.48
N ARG A 88 -1.11 11.05 -4.75
CA ARG A 88 -0.54 10.01 -5.61
C ARG A 88 0.93 10.27 -5.80
N LEU A 89 1.75 9.32 -5.37
CA LEU A 89 3.21 9.40 -5.43
C LEU A 89 3.72 8.46 -6.52
N GLU A 90 4.63 8.94 -7.37
CA GLU A 90 5.43 8.07 -8.21
C GLU A 90 6.66 7.64 -7.41
N VAL A 91 6.83 6.33 -7.24
CA VAL A 91 7.90 5.74 -6.43
C VAL A 91 8.71 4.74 -7.24
N ASP A 92 10.01 4.70 -7.00
CA ASP A 92 10.89 3.68 -7.56
C ASP A 92 10.95 2.46 -6.63
N THR A 93 10.26 1.40 -7.00
CA THR A 93 10.27 0.12 -6.28
C THR A 93 11.27 -0.85 -6.89
N GLN A 94 11.58 -1.93 -6.18
CA GLN A 94 12.34 -3.06 -6.73
C GLN A 94 11.50 -4.33 -6.70
N VAL A 95 11.39 -4.99 -7.85
CA VAL A 95 10.79 -6.34 -7.99
C VAL A 95 11.87 -7.26 -8.55
N ASP A 96 12.17 -8.35 -7.84
CA ASP A 96 13.25 -9.29 -8.19
C ASP A 96 14.61 -8.59 -8.49
N GLY A 97 14.93 -7.56 -7.70
CA GLY A 97 16.14 -6.77 -7.85
C GLY A 97 16.15 -5.79 -9.03
N LYS A 98 15.06 -5.70 -9.81
CA LYS A 98 14.92 -4.77 -10.93
C LYS A 98 14.09 -3.56 -10.54
N PRO A 99 14.50 -2.34 -10.94
CA PRO A 99 13.72 -1.14 -10.67
C PRO A 99 12.40 -1.17 -11.45
N VAL A 100 11.31 -0.86 -10.76
CA VAL A 100 9.97 -0.70 -11.32
C VAL A 100 9.38 0.59 -10.76
N ARG A 101 9.16 1.56 -11.65
CA ARG A 101 8.49 2.81 -11.29
C ARG A 101 6.98 2.57 -11.23
N ALA A 102 6.38 2.88 -10.10
CA ALA A 102 4.98 2.60 -9.83
C ALA A 102 4.31 3.77 -9.13
N TRP A 103 3.01 3.93 -9.40
CA TRP A 103 2.16 4.80 -8.60
C TRP A 103 1.85 4.14 -7.26
N THR A 104 1.76 4.95 -6.21
CA THR A 104 1.16 4.56 -4.94
C THR A 104 0.33 5.72 -4.38
N TYR A 105 -0.41 5.45 -3.32
CA TYR A 105 -1.18 6.50 -2.61
C TYR A 105 -0.60 6.66 -1.23
N ALA A 106 -0.51 7.88 -0.72
CA ALA A 106 -0.14 8.15 0.66
C ALA A 106 -1.02 9.29 1.19
N LEU A 107 -1.28 9.37 2.49
CA LEU A 107 -2.08 10.48 3.03
C LEU A 107 -1.45 11.84 2.71
N VAL A 108 -2.30 12.84 2.48
CA VAL A 108 -1.87 14.25 2.41
C VAL A 108 -1.51 14.75 3.81
N ASP A 109 -2.40 14.55 4.77
CA ASP A 109 -2.17 14.89 6.17
C ASP A 109 -1.56 13.70 6.92
N LYS A 110 -0.32 13.87 7.38
CA LYS A 110 0.46 12.84 8.08
C LYS A 110 0.32 12.91 9.60
N THR A 111 -0.57 13.76 10.12
CA THR A 111 -0.79 13.91 11.56
C THR A 111 -1.19 12.56 12.17
N ASP A 112 -0.64 12.26 13.35
CA ASP A 112 -0.96 11.03 14.06
C ASP A 112 -2.47 11.00 14.38
N SER A 113 -3.13 9.93 13.98
CA SER A 113 -4.54 9.75 14.24
C SER A 113 -4.90 9.62 15.72
N ASN A 114 -3.94 9.34 16.61
CA ASN A 114 -4.18 8.95 18.01
C ASN A 114 -5.14 7.74 18.16
N HIS A 115 -5.50 7.08 17.06
CA HIS A 115 -6.36 5.91 17.02
C HIS A 115 -5.50 4.67 16.75
N PRO A 116 -5.65 3.58 17.50
CA PRO A 116 -4.94 2.36 17.19
C PRO A 116 -5.49 1.74 15.88
N PRO A 117 -4.65 1.06 15.08
CA PRO A 117 -5.12 0.25 13.97
C PRO A 117 -6.07 -0.85 14.45
N ASP A 118 -7.07 -1.13 13.62
CA ASP A 118 -8.03 -2.20 13.85
C ASP A 118 -7.31 -3.57 13.85
N ALA A 119 -7.56 -4.40 14.88
CA ALA A 119 -6.89 -5.69 15.04
C ALA A 119 -7.15 -6.65 13.86
N ALA A 120 -8.33 -6.59 13.23
CA ALA A 120 -8.63 -7.38 12.04
C ALA A 120 -7.86 -6.85 10.82
N TYR A 121 -7.63 -5.54 10.73
CA TYR A 121 -6.77 -4.95 9.70
C TYR A 121 -5.30 -5.35 9.87
N LEU A 122 -4.76 -5.30 11.09
CA LEU A 122 -3.40 -5.79 11.36
C LEU A 122 -3.27 -7.29 11.04
N LYS A 123 -4.26 -8.09 11.44
CA LYS A 123 -4.29 -9.52 11.11
C LYS A 123 -4.30 -9.74 9.59
N LEU A 124 -5.10 -8.98 8.84
CA LEU A 124 -5.13 -9.04 7.38
C LEU A 124 -3.74 -8.76 6.79
N LEU A 125 -3.05 -7.71 7.24
CA LEU A 125 -1.72 -7.39 6.72
C LEU A 125 -0.68 -8.46 7.10
N ALA A 126 -0.75 -9.00 8.31
CA ALA A 126 0.12 -10.09 8.73
C ALA A 126 -0.10 -11.34 7.88
N ASP A 127 -1.36 -11.70 7.59
CA ASP A 127 -1.69 -12.84 6.73
C ASP A 127 -1.20 -12.62 5.29
N LEU A 128 -1.38 -11.42 4.73
CA LEU A 128 -0.89 -11.08 3.39
C LEU A 128 0.64 -11.10 3.30
N THR A 129 1.30 -10.64 4.35
CA THR A 129 2.77 -10.63 4.45
C THR A 129 3.33 -12.07 4.41
N ARG A 130 2.65 -13.01 5.09
CA ARG A 130 2.98 -14.45 5.00
C ARG A 130 2.70 -15.04 3.61
N VAL A 131 1.51 -14.76 3.05
CA VAL A 131 1.09 -15.28 1.73
C VAL A 131 2.05 -14.84 0.63
N HIS A 132 2.54 -13.61 0.69
CA HIS A 132 3.45 -13.06 -0.31
C HIS A 132 4.94 -13.26 0.00
N GLY A 133 5.25 -13.98 1.09
CA GLY A 133 6.63 -14.35 1.44
C GLY A 133 7.52 -13.17 1.79
N PHE A 134 6.98 -12.12 2.39
CA PHE A 134 7.79 -11.00 2.87
C PHE A 134 8.68 -11.45 4.05
N PRO A 135 9.79 -10.74 4.36
CA PRO A 135 10.65 -11.12 5.48
C PRO A 135 9.91 -11.16 6.81
N GLU A 136 10.19 -12.16 7.65
CA GLU A 136 9.57 -12.27 8.99
C GLU A 136 9.84 -11.02 9.86
N SER A 137 11.01 -10.39 9.70
CA SER A 137 11.32 -9.13 10.39
C SER A 137 10.35 -7.99 10.05
N TYR A 138 9.68 -8.04 8.89
CA TYR A 138 8.66 -7.07 8.50
C TYR A 138 7.30 -7.34 9.17
N LEU A 139 7.03 -8.58 9.63
CA LEU A 139 5.84 -8.88 10.43
C LEU A 139 5.94 -8.28 11.82
N GLU A 140 7.14 -8.26 12.39
CA GLU A 140 7.37 -7.69 13.73
C GLU A 140 7.07 -6.19 13.77
N SER A 141 7.17 -5.47 12.64
CA SER A 141 6.79 -4.05 12.59
C SER A 141 5.29 -3.79 12.73
N PHE A 142 4.44 -4.82 12.73
CA PHE A 142 2.99 -4.67 12.96
C PHE A 142 2.59 -4.90 14.42
N ARG A 143 3.52 -5.34 15.27
CA ARG A 143 3.30 -5.61 16.69
C ARG A 143 3.69 -4.37 17.49
N HIS A 144 2.76 -3.43 17.62
CA HIS A 144 2.85 -2.32 18.57
C HIS A 144 2.10 -2.66 19.87
#